data_AF-A0A2Z4GHA4-F1
#
_entry.id   AF-A0A2Z4GHA4-F1
#
_cell.length_a   1.000
_cell.length_b   1.000
_cell.length_c   1.000
_cell.angle_alpha   90.00
_cell.angle_beta   90.00
_cell.angle_gamma   90.00
#
_symmetry.space_group_name_H-M   'P 1'
#
loop_
_entity.id
_entity.type
_entity.pdbx_description
1 polymer ?
#
loop_
_entity_poly.entity_id
_entity_poly.type
_entity_poly.pdbx_seq_one_letter_code
_entity_poly.pdbx_strand_id
1 'polypeptide(L)'
;MDQFLSIFFFLLASYSVIANDSIQTLGTWMSSNRKTPWYYLASFAALGLILTVSYSWFANNGDISYGRLEKIPYIEVHWYHGIAPVVLILMTRMGIPVSTSFLILATFASSVVLESMLLKSIIGYGVSAVTAYLFWIAISKVLDEKKSIRDNSQTGFIGSLYKTLKRKGIVKKLNYKEFQKSYWSSLQWVSTGFLWWSWLTHDVANISVFLPRQISGLQLILILVFFTSVIFFIFREGGGKIQGIVLTKTNTKYVRSATIIDFVYAAILFFFKEVNSIPMSTTWVFIGLLTGREMAITTLSKHRKIKNLFPIIRNDFGKLVLGMTVSVLVALAVNYIASKY
;
A
#
# COMPACT_ATOMS: atom_id res chain seq x y z
N MET A 1 -29.43 14.50 -11.11
CA MET A 1 -29.31 13.63 -9.92
C MET A 1 -27.98 12.88 -9.95
N ASP A 2 -27.51 12.56 -11.15
CA ASP A 2 -26.36 11.68 -11.42
C ASP A 2 -25.03 12.32 -11.03
N GLN A 3 -24.84 13.63 -11.29
CA GLN A 3 -23.63 14.34 -10.85
C GLN A 3 -23.47 14.39 -9.32
N PHE A 4 -24.57 14.49 -8.57
CA PHE A 4 -24.54 14.44 -7.11
C PHE A 4 -24.16 13.04 -6.60
N LEU A 5 -24.74 11.99 -7.19
CA LEU A 5 -24.42 10.61 -6.85
C LEU A 5 -22.96 10.26 -7.17
N SER A 6 -22.45 10.67 -8.34
CA SER A 6 -21.04 10.49 -8.71
C SER A 6 -20.10 11.11 -7.70
N ILE A 7 -20.33 12.38 -7.31
CA ILE A 7 -19.49 13.06 -6.31
C ILE A 7 -19.61 12.38 -4.95
N PHE A 8 -20.82 12.04 -4.51
CA PHE A 8 -21.04 11.38 -3.23
C PHE A 8 -20.33 10.02 -3.14
N PHE A 9 -20.49 9.17 -4.15
CA PHE A 9 -19.82 7.87 -4.19
C PHE A 9 -18.32 8.00 -4.43
N PHE A 10 -17.86 9.00 -5.18
CA PHE A 10 -16.45 9.34 -5.27
C PHE A 10 -15.86 9.66 -3.90
N LEU A 11 -16.50 10.52 -3.10
CA LEU A 11 -16.02 10.86 -1.75
C LEU A 11 -16.02 9.64 -0.82
N LEU A 12 -17.05 8.79 -0.91
CA LEU A 12 -17.16 7.56 -0.13
C LEU A 12 -16.10 6.52 -0.53
N ALA A 13 -15.88 6.33 -1.84
CA ALA A 13 -14.84 5.48 -2.40
C ALA A 13 -13.46 5.99 -1.99
N SER A 14 -13.23 7.30 -2.09
CA SER A 14 -11.99 7.96 -1.69
C SER A 14 -11.65 7.68 -0.23
N TYR A 15 -12.60 7.90 0.68
CA TYR A 15 -12.40 7.59 2.09
C TYR A 15 -12.12 6.10 2.32
N SER A 16 -12.94 5.22 1.74
CA SER A 16 -12.86 3.78 1.97
C SER A 16 -11.59 3.14 1.41
N VAL A 17 -11.17 3.51 0.19
CA VAL A 17 -9.94 3.03 -0.46
C VAL A 17 -8.71 3.53 0.28
N ILE A 18 -8.62 4.84 0.54
CA ILE A 18 -7.47 5.39 1.26
C ILE A 18 -7.41 4.79 2.66
N ALA A 19 -8.52 4.66 3.38
CA ALA A 19 -8.53 4.02 4.70
C ALA A 19 -8.07 2.55 4.64
N ASN A 20 -8.49 1.78 3.64
CA ASN A 20 -8.13 0.36 3.54
C ASN A 20 -6.65 0.14 3.15
N ASP A 21 -6.18 0.89 2.16
CA ASP A 21 -4.91 0.60 1.48
C ASP A 21 -3.74 1.46 1.96
N SER A 22 -4.00 2.69 2.44
CA SER A 22 -2.94 3.54 3.01
C SER A 22 -2.29 2.88 4.24
N ILE A 23 -3.04 2.07 4.99
CA ILE A 23 -2.49 1.35 6.13
C ILE A 23 -1.60 0.18 5.68
N GLN A 24 -1.90 -0.45 4.54
CA GLN A 24 -1.08 -1.53 3.98
C GLN A 24 0.27 -1.00 3.46
N THR A 25 0.29 0.26 3.01
CA THR A 25 1.49 0.92 2.45
C THR A 25 2.27 1.75 3.47
N LEU A 26 1.58 2.51 4.32
CA LEU A 26 2.17 3.41 5.32
C LEU A 26 2.21 2.81 6.73
N GLY A 27 1.60 1.64 6.97
CA GLY A 27 1.44 1.09 8.31
C GLY A 27 2.74 0.65 8.98
N THR A 28 3.69 0.08 8.22
CA THR A 28 5.05 -0.28 8.67
C THR A 28 5.81 0.97 9.10
N TRP A 29 5.73 2.03 8.29
CA TRP A 29 6.34 3.33 8.55
C TRP A 29 5.73 4.04 9.77
N MET A 30 4.40 4.11 9.84
CA MET A 30 3.69 4.67 10.98
C MET A 30 4.01 3.92 12.28
N SER A 31 4.13 2.60 12.23
CA SER A 31 4.44 1.77 13.40
C SER A 31 5.87 1.95 13.92
N SER A 32 6.83 2.12 13.03
CA SER A 32 8.25 2.28 13.37
C SER A 32 8.63 3.73 13.69
N ASN A 33 7.83 4.71 13.23
CA ASN A 33 7.98 6.14 13.53
C ASN A 33 6.98 6.63 14.58
N ARG A 34 6.46 5.76 15.47
CA ARG A 34 5.50 6.12 16.54
C ARG A 34 5.91 7.30 17.45
N LYS A 35 7.20 7.61 17.53
CA LYS A 35 7.72 8.75 18.31
C LYS A 35 7.59 10.09 17.57
N THR A 36 7.45 10.06 16.26
CA THR A 36 7.24 11.23 15.42
C THR A 36 5.78 11.66 15.55
N PRO A 37 5.49 12.95 15.79
CA PRO A 37 4.12 13.43 15.86
C PRO A 37 3.33 13.09 14.59
N TRP A 38 2.09 12.66 14.76
CA TRP A 38 1.24 12.13 13.67
C TRP A 38 1.08 13.12 12.51
N TYR A 39 1.05 14.44 12.79
CA TYR A 39 0.88 15.47 11.76
C TYR A 39 2.11 15.61 10.86
N TYR A 40 3.33 15.33 11.33
CA TYR A 40 4.50 15.28 10.45
C TYR A 40 4.44 14.09 9.49
N LEU A 41 3.96 12.95 9.98
CA LEU A 41 3.77 11.77 9.16
C LEU A 41 2.67 12.01 8.12
N ALA A 42 1.55 12.59 8.55
CA ALA A 42 0.44 12.98 7.68
C ALA A 42 0.88 13.96 6.59
N SER A 43 1.65 15.00 6.95
CA SER A 43 2.14 16.00 5.98
C SER A 43 3.03 15.38 4.90
N PHE A 44 3.89 14.42 5.25
CA PHE A 44 4.72 13.74 4.25
C PHE A 44 3.89 12.86 3.30
N ALA A 45 2.94 12.09 3.85
CA ALA A 45 2.03 11.29 3.03
C ALA A 45 1.12 12.17 2.15
N ALA A 46 0.61 13.27 2.69
CA ALA A 46 -0.20 14.24 1.96
C ALA A 46 0.59 14.93 0.84
N LEU A 47 1.83 15.34 1.10
CA LEU A 47 2.69 15.94 0.08
C LEU A 47 2.94 14.95 -1.07
N GLY A 48 3.28 13.69 -0.74
CA GLY A 48 3.43 12.65 -1.77
C GLY A 48 2.16 12.43 -2.58
N LEU A 49 0.99 12.45 -1.93
CA LEU A 49 -0.31 12.37 -2.59
C LEU A 49 -0.56 13.56 -3.53
N ILE A 50 -0.36 14.78 -3.05
CA ILE A 50 -0.57 16.00 -3.82
C ILE A 50 0.32 16.01 -5.07
N LEU A 51 1.62 15.72 -4.90
CA LEU A 51 2.56 15.69 -6.01
C LEU A 51 2.19 14.61 -7.04
N THR A 52 1.84 13.42 -6.59
CA THR A 52 1.53 12.29 -7.48
C THR A 52 0.23 12.54 -8.26
N VAL A 53 -0.86 12.91 -7.58
CA VAL A 53 -2.14 13.18 -8.24
C VAL A 53 -2.06 14.38 -9.17
N SER A 54 -1.39 15.46 -8.76
CA SER A 54 -1.19 16.65 -9.60
C SER A 54 -0.36 16.33 -10.84
N TYR A 55 0.73 15.55 -10.69
CA TYR A 55 1.56 15.14 -11.81
C TYR A 55 0.75 14.35 -12.84
N SER A 56 -0.09 13.40 -12.41
CA SER A 56 -0.98 12.67 -13.33
C SER A 56 -1.87 13.64 -14.10
N TRP A 57 -2.51 14.58 -13.41
CA TRP A 57 -3.43 15.54 -14.03
C TRP A 57 -2.75 16.38 -15.11
N PHE A 58 -1.55 16.91 -14.82
CA PHE A 58 -0.78 17.72 -15.78
C PHE A 58 -0.25 16.87 -16.95
N ALA A 59 0.21 15.65 -16.69
CA ALA A 59 0.79 14.79 -17.72
C ALA A 59 -0.25 14.15 -18.65
N ASN A 60 -1.49 13.96 -18.17
CA ASN A 60 -2.53 13.21 -18.88
C ASN A 60 -3.76 14.08 -19.22
N ASN A 61 -3.56 15.37 -19.51
CA ASN A 61 -4.62 16.29 -19.96
C ASN A 61 -5.89 16.27 -19.09
N GLY A 62 -5.70 16.25 -17.77
CA GLY A 62 -6.79 16.26 -16.80
C GLY A 62 -7.20 14.91 -16.21
N ASP A 63 -6.53 13.80 -16.56
CA ASP A 63 -6.74 12.49 -15.94
C ASP A 63 -5.87 12.26 -14.69
N ILE A 64 -6.48 11.81 -13.59
CA ILE A 64 -5.78 11.46 -12.34
C ILE A 64 -5.51 9.96 -12.19
N SER A 65 -5.94 9.15 -13.15
CA SER A 65 -5.87 7.68 -13.08
C SER A 65 -4.58 7.08 -13.65
N TYR A 66 -3.62 7.90 -14.09
CA TYR A 66 -2.40 7.45 -14.79
C TYR A 66 -2.70 6.58 -16.03
N GLY A 67 -3.76 6.90 -16.78
CA GLY A 67 -4.17 6.14 -17.97
C GLY A 67 -4.69 4.73 -17.67
N ARG A 68 -4.82 4.33 -16.40
CA ARG A 68 -5.29 2.99 -16.02
C ARG A 68 -6.75 2.74 -16.40
N LEU A 69 -7.53 3.81 -16.51
CA LEU A 69 -8.94 3.74 -16.87
C LEU A 69 -9.20 3.80 -18.39
N GLU A 70 -8.16 3.87 -19.23
CA GLU A 70 -8.32 3.85 -20.70
C GLU A 70 -8.90 2.52 -21.21
N LYS A 71 -8.59 1.42 -20.52
CA LYS A 71 -9.07 0.07 -20.88
C LYS A 71 -10.42 -0.29 -20.25
N ILE A 72 -10.96 0.59 -19.40
CA ILE A 72 -12.22 0.38 -18.71
C ILE A 72 -13.22 1.35 -19.31
N PRO A 73 -14.35 0.87 -19.86
CA PRO A 73 -15.33 1.76 -20.47
C PRO A 73 -15.85 2.74 -19.40
N TYR A 74 -16.08 3.98 -19.82
CA TYR A 74 -16.79 4.92 -18.96
C TYR A 74 -18.26 4.47 -18.88
N ILE A 75 -18.76 4.29 -17.66
CA ILE A 75 -20.16 3.94 -17.38
C ILE A 75 -20.69 5.02 -16.45
N GLU A 76 -21.93 5.45 -16.68
CA GLU A 76 -22.58 6.41 -15.81
C GLU A 76 -22.82 5.84 -14.41
N VAL A 77 -22.55 6.65 -13.39
CA VAL A 77 -22.62 6.19 -11.99
C VAL A 77 -24.07 6.21 -11.52
N HIS A 78 -24.65 5.02 -11.39
CA HIS A 78 -25.93 4.81 -10.72
C HIS A 78 -25.80 4.48 -9.22
N TRP A 79 -26.92 4.51 -8.50
CA TRP A 79 -27.02 4.29 -7.05
C TRP A 79 -26.37 2.98 -6.57
N TYR A 80 -26.43 1.92 -7.37
CA TYR A 80 -25.93 0.60 -7.01
C TYR A 80 -24.40 0.52 -6.95
N HIS A 81 -23.67 1.41 -7.64
CA HIS A 81 -22.20 1.47 -7.53
C HIS A 81 -21.75 1.92 -6.13
N GLY A 82 -22.63 2.59 -5.37
CA GLY A 82 -22.39 2.95 -3.98
C GLY A 82 -22.28 1.75 -3.03
N ILE A 83 -22.78 0.57 -3.41
CA ILE A 83 -22.72 -0.64 -2.59
C ILE A 83 -21.26 -1.03 -2.32
N ALA A 84 -20.39 -0.95 -3.33
CA ALA A 84 -18.99 -1.36 -3.20
C ALA A 84 -18.21 -0.53 -2.16
N PRO A 85 -18.19 0.81 -2.21
CA PRO A 85 -17.58 1.64 -1.15
C PRO A 85 -18.15 1.39 0.26
N VAL A 86 -19.47 1.19 0.39
CA VAL A 86 -20.10 0.90 1.69
C VAL A 86 -19.61 -0.44 2.24
N VAL A 87 -19.60 -1.49 1.42
CA VAL A 87 -19.09 -2.81 1.81
C VAL A 87 -17.61 -2.70 2.20
N LEU A 88 -16.81 -1.93 1.46
CA LEU A 88 -15.40 -1.72 1.78
C LEU A 88 -15.23 -1.15 3.20
N ILE A 89 -15.99 -0.10 3.55
CA ILE A 89 -15.95 0.48 4.90
C ILE A 89 -16.27 -0.55 5.98
N LEU A 90 -17.30 -1.37 5.77
CA LEU A 90 -17.69 -2.41 6.73
C LEU A 90 -16.58 -3.44 6.91
N MET A 91 -16.00 -3.93 5.82
CA MET A 91 -14.92 -4.92 5.86
C MET A 91 -13.64 -4.35 6.48
N THR A 92 -13.29 -3.11 6.15
CA THR A 92 -12.17 -2.39 6.76
C THR A 92 -12.37 -2.21 8.27
N ARG A 93 -13.58 -1.89 8.73
CA ARG A 93 -13.92 -1.81 10.17
C ARG A 93 -13.87 -3.15 10.89
N MET A 94 -14.03 -4.26 10.18
CA MET A 94 -13.84 -5.62 10.69
C MET A 94 -12.36 -6.04 10.69
N GLY A 95 -11.47 -5.27 10.08
CA GLY A 95 -10.05 -5.61 9.93
C GLY A 95 -9.81 -6.75 8.94
N ILE A 96 -10.70 -6.89 7.95
CA ILE A 96 -10.53 -7.81 6.83
C ILE A 96 -9.86 -7.01 5.70
N PRO A 97 -8.66 -7.41 5.23
CA PRO A 97 -8.04 -6.77 4.09
C PRO A 97 -8.81 -7.12 2.82
N VAL A 98 -9.27 -6.11 2.10
CA VAL A 98 -10.03 -6.27 0.87
C VAL A 98 -9.24 -5.68 -0.29
N SER A 99 -9.30 -6.33 -1.43
CA SER A 99 -8.79 -5.75 -2.67
C SER A 99 -9.76 -4.70 -3.18
N THR A 100 -9.35 -3.44 -3.09
CA THR A 100 -10.15 -2.30 -3.56
C THR A 100 -10.41 -2.36 -5.06
N SER A 101 -9.44 -2.82 -5.85
CA SER A 101 -9.63 -3.06 -7.28
C SER A 101 -10.69 -4.15 -7.56
N PHE A 102 -10.76 -5.24 -6.78
CA PHE A 102 -11.81 -6.25 -6.98
C PHE A 102 -13.18 -5.79 -6.52
N LEU A 103 -13.26 -4.98 -5.48
CA LEU A 103 -14.54 -4.58 -4.95
C LEU A 103 -15.15 -3.42 -5.74
N ILE A 104 -14.34 -2.41 -6.08
CA ILE A 104 -14.83 -1.20 -6.74
C ILE A 104 -14.71 -1.34 -8.25
N LEU A 105 -13.50 -1.54 -8.77
CA LEU A 105 -13.26 -1.49 -10.21
C LEU A 105 -13.98 -2.62 -10.96
N ALA A 106 -14.18 -3.78 -10.33
CA ALA A 106 -14.95 -4.88 -10.89
C ALA A 106 -16.46 -4.59 -11.06
N THR A 107 -17.02 -3.58 -10.36
CA THR A 107 -18.41 -3.15 -10.58
C THR A 107 -18.59 -2.36 -11.87
N PHE A 108 -17.50 -1.87 -12.46
CA PHE A 108 -17.47 -1.12 -13.71
C PHE A 108 -16.83 -1.93 -14.86
N ALA A 109 -16.36 -3.15 -14.58
CA ALA A 109 -15.59 -3.96 -15.51
C ALA A 109 -16.40 -5.16 -16.00
N SER A 110 -16.12 -5.60 -17.23
CA SER A 110 -16.72 -6.82 -17.77
C SER A 110 -16.24 -8.07 -17.04
N SER A 111 -16.99 -9.16 -17.16
CA SER A 111 -16.64 -10.48 -16.59
C SER A 111 -15.25 -10.95 -17.03
N VAL A 112 -14.87 -10.69 -18.28
CA VAL A 112 -13.55 -11.03 -18.83
C VAL A 112 -12.44 -10.23 -18.15
N VAL A 113 -12.66 -8.93 -17.90
CA VAL A 113 -11.70 -8.10 -17.17
C VAL A 113 -11.57 -8.59 -15.73
N LEU A 114 -12.69 -8.92 -15.07
CA LEU A 114 -12.71 -9.46 -13.71
C LEU A 114 -11.89 -10.74 -13.58
N GLU A 115 -12.06 -11.70 -14.51
CA GLU A 115 -11.26 -12.94 -14.55
C GLU A 115 -9.77 -12.64 -14.74
N SER A 116 -9.42 -11.72 -15.63
CA SER A 116 -8.02 -11.33 -15.86
C SER A 116 -7.39 -10.68 -14.62
N MET A 117 -8.14 -9.85 -13.90
CA MET A 117 -7.71 -9.23 -12.64
C MET A 117 -7.50 -10.30 -11.56
N LEU A 118 -8.41 -11.30 -11.52
CA LEU A 118 -8.39 -12.45 -10.61
C LEU A 118 -7.10 -13.25 -10.76
N LEU A 119 -6.83 -13.73 -11.96
CA LEU A 119 -5.62 -14.50 -12.28
C LEU A 119 -4.36 -13.71 -11.96
N LYS A 120 -4.30 -12.43 -12.36
CA LYS A 120 -3.18 -11.55 -12.07
C LYS A 120 -2.94 -11.38 -10.57
N SER A 121 -3.98 -11.28 -9.76
CA SER A 121 -3.83 -11.10 -8.32
C SER A 121 -3.33 -12.37 -7.61
N ILE A 122 -3.80 -13.55 -8.03
CA ILE A 122 -3.28 -14.85 -7.54
C ILE A 122 -1.81 -15.01 -7.92
N ILE A 123 -1.45 -14.72 -9.17
CA ILE A 123 -0.07 -14.75 -9.64
C ILE A 123 0.77 -13.72 -8.87
N GLY A 124 0.25 -12.52 -8.64
CA GLY A 124 0.89 -11.46 -7.88
C GLY A 124 1.22 -11.88 -6.45
N TYR A 125 0.31 -12.58 -5.78
CA TYR A 125 0.58 -13.19 -4.47
C TYR A 125 1.73 -14.22 -4.53
N GLY A 126 1.68 -15.15 -5.49
CA GLY A 126 2.70 -16.19 -5.62
C GLY A 126 4.09 -15.62 -5.90
N VAL A 127 4.20 -14.74 -6.91
CA VAL A 127 5.44 -14.09 -7.30
C VAL A 127 5.99 -13.23 -6.16
N SER A 128 5.15 -12.43 -5.50
CA SER A 128 5.61 -11.60 -4.37
C SER A 128 6.09 -12.43 -3.18
N ALA A 129 5.42 -13.55 -2.88
CA ALA A 129 5.85 -14.46 -1.83
C ALA A 129 7.21 -15.11 -2.14
N VAL A 130 7.42 -15.60 -3.36
CA VAL A 130 8.69 -16.19 -3.78
C VAL A 130 9.80 -15.15 -3.80
N THR A 131 9.57 -14.00 -4.42
CA THR A 131 10.55 -12.91 -4.50
C THR A 131 10.93 -12.42 -3.10
N ALA A 132 9.95 -12.20 -2.22
CA ALA A 132 10.23 -11.80 -0.84
C ALA A 132 11.00 -12.89 -0.08
N TYR A 133 10.65 -14.16 -0.24
CA TYR A 133 11.35 -15.27 0.40
C TYR A 133 12.84 -15.31 0.00
N LEU A 134 13.12 -15.30 -1.30
CA LEU A 134 14.48 -15.34 -1.85
C LEU A 134 15.29 -14.10 -1.44
N PHE A 135 14.68 -12.92 -1.58
CA PHE A 135 15.29 -11.66 -1.17
C PHE A 135 15.65 -11.69 0.32
N TRP A 136 14.75 -12.19 1.17
CA TRP A 136 14.99 -12.20 2.61
C TRP A 136 16.05 -13.21 3.03
N ILE A 137 16.16 -14.34 2.34
CA ILE A 137 17.30 -15.25 2.52
C ILE A 137 18.60 -14.58 2.11
N ALA A 138 18.64 -13.93 0.95
CA ALA A 138 19.84 -13.23 0.48
C ALA A 138 20.27 -12.11 1.44
N ILE A 139 19.32 -11.26 1.86
CA ILE A 139 19.60 -10.14 2.74
C ILE A 139 20.03 -10.61 4.13
N SER A 140 19.50 -11.73 4.63
CA SER A 140 19.91 -12.27 5.95
C SER A 140 21.38 -12.68 6.02
N LYS A 141 21.99 -13.04 4.87
CA LYS A 141 23.42 -13.37 4.79
C LYS A 141 24.31 -12.11 4.86
N VAL A 142 23.78 -10.95 4.46
CA VAL A 142 24.52 -9.67 4.38
C VAL A 142 24.19 -8.76 5.57
N LEU A 143 22.96 -8.83 6.07
CA LEU A 143 22.37 -7.92 7.04
C LEU A 143 21.67 -8.70 8.15
N ASP A 144 22.34 -8.82 9.29
CA ASP A 144 21.71 -9.36 10.50
C ASP A 144 20.85 -8.25 11.14
N GLU A 145 19.52 -8.36 10.99
CA GLU A 145 18.55 -7.37 11.48
C GLU A 145 18.62 -7.16 12.99
N LYS A 146 18.95 -8.23 13.75
CA LYS A 146 19.04 -8.19 15.21
C LYS A 146 20.38 -7.64 15.71
N LYS A 147 21.47 -7.91 14.97
CA LYS A 147 22.83 -7.59 15.41
C LYS A 147 23.18 -6.11 15.27
N SER A 148 22.79 -5.45 14.16
CA SER A 148 23.29 -4.10 13.88
C SER A 148 22.73 -2.97 14.75
N ILE A 149 21.68 -3.19 15.54
CA ILE A 149 21.15 -2.15 16.45
C ILE A 149 21.88 -2.19 17.80
N ARG A 150 22.43 -3.36 18.16
CA ARG A 150 23.16 -3.59 19.40
C ARG A 150 24.68 -3.53 19.21
N ASP A 151 25.13 -3.66 17.97
CA ASP A 151 26.53 -3.56 17.60
C ASP A 151 27.00 -2.10 17.55
N ASN A 152 27.83 -1.73 18.53
CA ASN A 152 28.53 -0.44 18.57
C ASN A 152 29.75 -0.41 17.63
N SER A 153 30.05 -1.50 16.94
CA SER A 153 31.19 -1.56 16.04
C SER A 153 30.94 -0.66 14.83
N GLN A 154 31.87 0.27 14.58
CA GLN A 154 31.91 1.07 13.35
C GLN A 154 32.46 0.23 12.18
N THR A 155 31.89 -0.96 12.00
CA THR A 155 32.26 -1.92 10.96
C THR A 155 31.18 -1.95 9.88
N GLY A 156 31.56 -2.42 8.68
CA GLY A 156 30.68 -2.42 7.52
C GLY A 156 30.49 -1.05 6.84
N PHE A 157 29.61 -1.01 5.85
CA PHE A 157 29.42 0.14 4.96
C PHE A 157 29.02 1.42 5.72
N ILE A 158 28.05 1.35 6.63
CA ILE A 158 27.58 2.53 7.40
C ILE A 158 28.69 3.05 8.32
N GLY A 159 29.51 2.18 8.90
CA GLY A 159 30.68 2.55 9.70
C GLY A 159 31.75 3.27 8.87
N SER A 160 32.05 2.75 7.67
CA SER A 160 32.97 3.40 6.73
C SER A 160 32.47 4.77 6.27
N LEU A 161 31.18 4.87 5.96
CA LEU A 161 30.52 6.11 5.58
C LEU A 161 30.58 7.14 6.71
N TYR A 162 30.25 6.75 7.95
CA TYR A 162 30.34 7.62 9.12
C TYR A 162 31.77 8.15 9.33
N LYS A 163 32.78 7.28 9.28
CA LYS A 163 34.20 7.67 9.42
C LYS A 163 34.60 8.67 8.34
N THR A 164 34.19 8.44 7.10
CA THR A 164 34.49 9.32 5.95
C THR A 164 33.83 10.69 6.11
N LEU A 165 32.54 10.72 6.45
CA LEU A 165 31.79 11.97 6.64
C LEU A 165 32.26 12.75 7.88
N LYS A 166 32.68 12.06 8.94
CA LYS A 166 33.28 12.68 10.13
C LYS A 166 34.65 13.27 9.81
N ARG A 167 35.50 12.56 9.07
CA ARG A 167 36.80 13.08 8.57
C ARG A 167 36.63 14.31 7.68
N LYS A 168 35.61 14.32 6.80
CA LYS A 168 35.27 15.48 5.96
C LYS A 168 34.61 16.64 6.72
N GLY A 169 34.40 16.51 8.04
CA GLY A 169 33.76 17.54 8.85
C GLY A 169 32.26 17.75 8.55
N ILE A 170 31.61 16.86 7.80
CA ILE A 170 30.18 16.93 7.47
C ILE A 170 29.34 16.53 8.69
N VAL A 171 29.76 15.47 9.40
CA VAL A 171 29.09 15.00 10.63
C VAL A 171 29.90 15.45 11.84
N LYS A 172 29.51 16.59 12.43
CA LYS A 172 30.20 17.18 13.60
C LYS A 172 29.58 16.80 14.94
N LYS A 173 28.25 16.85 15.07
CA LYS A 173 27.54 16.71 16.35
C LYS A 173 27.09 15.29 16.70
N LEU A 174 26.86 14.43 15.70
CA LEU A 174 26.25 13.11 15.92
C LEU A 174 27.30 12.07 16.31
N ASN A 175 26.99 11.27 17.35
CA ASN A 175 27.73 10.04 17.60
C ASN A 175 27.35 8.94 16.58
N TYR A 176 28.10 7.83 16.52
CA TYR A 176 27.86 6.78 15.52
C TYR A 176 26.44 6.18 15.60
N LYS A 177 25.91 5.99 16.81
CA LYS A 177 24.59 5.40 17.04
C LYS A 177 23.47 6.34 16.57
N GLU A 178 23.60 7.63 16.85
CA GLU A 178 22.69 8.67 16.36
C GLU A 178 22.77 8.79 14.83
N PHE A 179 23.97 8.77 14.27
CA PHE A 179 24.17 8.78 12.82
C PHE A 179 23.50 7.57 12.17
N GLN A 180 23.73 6.36 12.69
CA GLN A 180 23.14 5.14 12.17
C GLN A 180 21.60 5.18 12.26
N LYS A 181 21.05 5.64 13.40
CA LYS A 181 19.60 5.82 13.56
C LYS A 181 19.04 6.82 12.56
N SER A 182 19.70 7.98 12.39
CA SER A 182 19.31 9.01 11.44
C SER A 182 19.35 8.47 10.00
N TYR A 183 20.40 7.74 9.64
CA TYR A 183 20.58 7.14 8.33
C TYR A 183 19.45 6.16 7.99
N TRP A 184 19.13 5.22 8.89
CA TRP A 184 18.02 4.29 8.70
C TRP A 184 16.66 4.99 8.67
N SER A 185 16.49 6.04 9.48
CA SER A 185 15.28 6.87 9.42
C SER A 185 15.15 7.51 8.05
N SER A 186 16.19 8.16 7.52
CA SER A 186 16.16 8.77 6.19
C SER A 186 15.86 7.75 5.08
N LEU A 187 16.54 6.60 5.09
CA LEU A 187 16.26 5.53 4.13
C LEU A 187 14.83 5.03 4.22
N GLN A 188 14.29 4.92 5.44
CA GLN A 188 12.91 4.51 5.60
C GLN A 188 11.95 5.50 4.96
N TRP A 189 12.10 6.80 5.23
CA TRP A 189 11.20 7.81 4.68
C TRP A 189 11.26 7.84 3.15
N VAL A 190 12.45 7.71 2.55
CA VAL A 190 12.61 7.58 1.10
C VAL A 190 11.91 6.33 0.58
N SER A 191 12.12 5.18 1.24
CA SER A 191 11.52 3.92 0.84
C SER A 191 9.99 3.92 0.96
N THR A 192 9.45 4.50 2.03
CA THR A 192 8.01 4.68 2.21
C THR A 192 7.45 5.65 1.17
N GLY A 193 8.17 6.74 0.86
CA GLY A 193 7.79 7.67 -0.20
C GLY A 193 7.71 6.98 -1.57
N PHE A 194 8.67 6.10 -1.89
CA PHE A 194 8.65 5.31 -3.12
C PHE A 194 7.47 4.34 -3.15
N LEU A 195 7.23 3.62 -2.05
CA LEU A 195 6.07 2.73 -1.92
C LEU A 195 4.74 3.48 -2.06
N TRP A 196 4.62 4.63 -1.41
CA TRP A 196 3.42 5.45 -1.43
C TRP A 196 3.13 6.01 -2.82
N TRP A 197 4.16 6.51 -3.51
CA TRP A 197 4.07 6.92 -4.90
C TRP A 197 3.66 5.76 -5.80
N SER A 198 4.29 4.59 -5.67
CA SER A 198 3.93 3.40 -6.45
C SER A 198 2.47 3.04 -6.25
N TRP A 199 1.99 2.95 -5.00
CA TRP A 199 0.60 2.64 -4.71
C TRP A 199 -0.38 3.68 -5.31
N LEU A 200 -0.11 4.97 -5.11
CA LEU A 200 -0.95 6.04 -5.66
C LEU A 200 -1.09 5.94 -7.19
N THR A 201 0.00 5.63 -7.90
CA THR A 201 -0.03 5.45 -9.37
C THR A 201 -0.84 4.24 -9.83
N HIS A 202 -1.12 3.29 -8.93
CA HIS A 202 -1.90 2.08 -9.21
C HIS A 202 -3.38 2.24 -8.83
N ASP A 203 -3.64 2.68 -7.59
CA ASP A 203 -4.94 2.50 -6.95
C ASP A 203 -5.77 3.79 -6.89
N VAL A 204 -5.22 4.97 -7.24
CA VAL A 204 -6.04 6.18 -7.46
C VAL A 204 -7.08 5.94 -8.55
N ALA A 205 -6.79 5.06 -9.52
CA ALA A 205 -7.74 4.62 -10.54
C ALA A 205 -9.03 3.99 -9.96
N ASN A 206 -8.94 3.28 -8.84
CA ASN A 206 -10.11 2.68 -8.18
C ASN A 206 -11.05 3.76 -7.63
N ILE A 207 -10.51 4.93 -7.31
CA ILE A 207 -11.27 6.07 -6.79
C ILE A 207 -11.81 6.92 -7.95
N SER A 208 -10.98 7.20 -8.95
CA SER A 208 -11.33 8.06 -10.07
C SER A 208 -12.31 7.42 -11.06
N VAL A 209 -12.63 6.13 -10.93
CA VAL A 209 -13.66 5.47 -11.75
C VAL A 209 -15.05 6.12 -11.62
N PHE A 210 -15.32 6.79 -10.49
CA PHE A 210 -16.55 7.54 -10.23
C PHE A 210 -16.56 8.95 -10.84
N LEU A 211 -15.45 9.40 -11.41
CA LEU A 211 -15.31 10.73 -12.00
C LEU A 211 -15.30 10.66 -13.53
N PRO A 212 -15.65 11.77 -14.21
CA PRO A 212 -15.32 11.95 -15.61
C PRO A 212 -13.81 11.76 -15.85
N ARG A 213 -13.46 11.25 -17.04
CA ARG A 213 -12.04 10.97 -17.41
C ARG A 213 -11.15 12.21 -17.40
N GLN A 214 -11.73 13.38 -17.63
CA GLN A 214 -11.03 14.66 -17.55
C GLN A 214 -11.72 15.51 -16.49
N ILE A 215 -10.93 16.02 -15.54
CA ILE A 215 -11.42 16.92 -14.50
C ILE A 215 -10.82 18.31 -14.67
N SER A 216 -11.58 19.35 -14.29
CA SER A 216 -11.10 20.73 -14.30
C SER A 216 -10.09 21.00 -13.16
N GLY A 217 -9.31 22.07 -13.27
CA GLY A 217 -8.37 22.48 -12.22
C GLY A 217 -9.04 22.75 -10.86
N LEU A 218 -10.28 23.28 -10.86
CA LEU A 218 -11.04 23.48 -9.62
C LEU A 218 -11.41 22.14 -8.98
N GLN A 219 -11.86 21.17 -9.78
CA GLN A 219 -12.17 19.82 -9.29
C GLN A 219 -10.91 19.15 -8.72
N LEU A 220 -9.75 19.31 -9.37
CA LEU A 220 -8.48 18.81 -8.86
C LEU A 220 -8.19 19.39 -7.47
N ILE A 221 -8.29 20.72 -7.28
CA ILE A 221 -8.02 21.36 -5.99
C ILE A 221 -8.96 20.81 -4.90
N LEU A 222 -10.25 20.68 -5.18
CA LEU A 222 -11.23 20.15 -4.23
C LEU A 222 -10.92 18.69 -3.84
N ILE A 223 -10.55 17.86 -4.83
CA ILE A 223 -10.14 16.47 -4.60
C ILE A 223 -8.88 16.40 -3.73
N LEU A 224 -7.87 17.23 -4.01
CA LEU A 224 -6.63 17.28 -3.24
C LEU A 224 -6.87 17.71 -1.79
N VAL A 225 -7.74 18.69 -1.57
CA VAL A 225 -8.15 19.12 -0.22
C VAL A 225 -8.84 17.97 0.52
N PHE A 226 -9.76 17.27 -0.16
CA PHE A 226 -10.46 16.13 0.43
C PHE A 226 -9.51 14.97 0.77
N PHE A 227 -8.67 14.54 -0.19
CA PHE A 227 -7.70 13.46 0.01
C PHE A 227 -6.72 13.78 1.15
N THR A 228 -6.23 15.03 1.20
CA THR A 228 -5.37 15.51 2.28
C THR A 228 -6.08 15.43 3.63
N SER A 229 -7.34 15.87 3.70
CA SER A 229 -8.14 15.82 4.93
C SER A 229 -8.32 14.37 5.43
N VAL A 230 -8.59 13.44 4.51
CA VAL A 230 -8.71 12.00 4.83
C VAL A 230 -7.38 11.42 5.33
N ILE A 231 -6.25 11.75 4.70
CA ILE A 231 -4.92 11.33 5.17
C ILE A 231 -4.66 11.84 6.60
N PHE A 232 -4.91 13.12 6.87
CA PHE A 232 -4.75 13.67 8.21
C PHE A 232 -5.64 12.97 9.24
N PHE A 233 -6.88 12.65 8.88
CA PHE A 233 -7.79 11.89 9.73
C PHE A 233 -7.26 10.49 10.05
N ILE A 234 -6.82 9.72 9.04
CA ILE A 234 -6.30 8.36 9.22
C ILE A 234 -5.05 8.34 10.12
N PHE A 235 -4.13 9.29 9.92
CA PHE A 235 -2.93 9.41 10.75
C PHE A 235 -3.25 9.81 12.19
N ARG A 236 -4.28 10.65 12.40
CA ARG A 236 -4.77 11.01 13.74
C ARG A 236 -5.36 9.80 14.48
N GLU A 237 -6.07 8.93 13.77
CA GLU A 237 -6.61 7.69 14.34
C GLU A 237 -5.57 6.57 14.50
N GLY A 238 -4.40 6.72 13.90
CA GLY A 238 -3.33 5.72 13.94
C GLY A 238 -3.61 4.47 13.11
N GLY A 239 -4.45 4.54 12.08
CA GLY A 239 -4.72 3.42 11.16
C GLY A 239 -5.63 2.30 11.70
N GLY A 240 -6.34 2.49 12.82
CA GLY A 240 -7.44 1.60 13.22
C GLY A 240 -7.13 0.09 13.27
N LYS A 241 -8.15 -0.74 13.00
CA LYS A 241 -8.05 -2.22 13.14
C LYS A 241 -7.20 -2.90 12.06
N ILE A 242 -7.17 -2.38 10.83
CA ILE A 242 -6.34 -2.95 9.75
C ILE A 242 -4.85 -2.89 10.11
N GLN A 243 -4.43 -1.85 10.85
CA GLN A 243 -3.04 -1.75 11.29
C GLN A 243 -2.61 -2.98 12.11
N GLY A 244 -3.54 -3.64 12.81
CA GLY A 244 -3.30 -4.89 13.54
C GLY A 244 -2.65 -5.98 12.68
N ILE A 245 -2.97 -6.06 11.38
CA ILE A 245 -2.37 -7.03 10.46
C ILE A 245 -0.87 -6.79 10.36
N VAL A 246 -0.43 -5.55 10.18
CA VAL A 246 0.99 -5.17 10.09
C VAL A 246 1.70 -5.33 11.44
N LEU A 247 1.01 -4.99 12.53
CA LEU A 247 1.59 -5.00 13.89
C LEU A 247 1.78 -6.41 14.45
N THR A 248 1.05 -7.40 13.95
CA THR A 248 1.23 -8.81 14.33
C THR A 248 2.44 -9.47 13.66
N LYS A 249 3.04 -8.83 12.65
CA LYS A 249 4.19 -9.38 11.91
C LYS A 249 5.50 -9.15 12.65
N THR A 250 6.44 -10.05 12.42
CA THR A 250 7.73 -10.05 13.12
C THR A 250 8.51 -8.79 12.76
N ASN A 251 9.10 -8.10 13.75
CA ASN A 251 10.05 -6.99 13.54
C ASN A 251 9.55 -5.75 12.76
N THR A 252 8.27 -5.63 12.40
CA THR A 252 7.75 -4.49 11.62
C THR A 252 7.79 -3.14 12.36
N LYS A 253 8.02 -3.17 13.67
CA LYS A 253 8.22 -1.98 14.52
C LYS A 253 9.63 -1.40 14.41
N TYR A 254 10.61 -2.16 13.87
CA TYR A 254 11.97 -1.68 13.73
C TYR A 254 12.14 -0.96 12.39
N VAL A 255 12.64 0.28 12.45
CA VAL A 255 12.90 1.16 11.29
C VAL A 255 13.58 0.41 10.15
N ARG A 256 14.67 -0.32 10.43
CA ARG A 256 15.43 -1.07 9.40
C ARG A 256 14.61 -2.15 8.70
N SER A 257 13.88 -2.96 9.45
CA SER A 257 13.06 -4.03 8.83
C SER A 257 11.91 -3.40 8.05
N ALA A 258 11.30 -2.33 8.57
CA ALA A 258 10.29 -1.55 7.87
C ALA A 258 10.84 -0.94 6.57
N THR A 259 12.05 -0.36 6.56
CA THR A 259 12.71 0.12 5.33
C THR A 259 12.82 -0.97 4.28
N ILE A 260 13.26 -2.18 4.67
CA ILE A 260 13.45 -3.28 3.73
C ILE A 260 12.09 -3.77 3.20
N ILE A 261 11.08 -3.89 4.07
CA ILE A 261 9.72 -4.27 3.66
C ILE A 261 9.18 -3.26 2.65
N ASP A 262 9.25 -1.96 2.97
CA ASP A 262 8.72 -0.90 2.12
C ASP A 262 9.42 -0.91 0.75
N PHE A 263 10.75 -1.09 0.73
CA PHE A 263 11.54 -1.09 -0.50
C PHE A 263 11.21 -2.29 -1.39
N VAL A 264 11.17 -3.49 -0.82
CA VAL A 264 10.85 -4.72 -1.57
C VAL A 264 9.42 -4.65 -2.09
N TYR A 265 8.50 -4.13 -1.29
CA TYR A 265 7.11 -3.97 -1.71
C TYR A 265 6.99 -2.98 -2.87
N ALA A 266 7.62 -1.81 -2.75
CA ALA A 266 7.64 -0.80 -3.80
C ALA A 266 8.26 -1.33 -5.09
N ALA A 267 9.38 -2.06 -5.01
CA ALA A 267 10.03 -2.66 -6.16
C ALA A 267 9.14 -3.70 -6.87
N ILE A 268 8.43 -4.54 -6.12
CA ILE A 268 7.50 -5.52 -6.70
C ILE A 268 6.31 -4.82 -7.35
N LEU A 269 5.73 -3.81 -6.70
CA LEU A 269 4.64 -3.01 -7.28
C LEU A 269 5.09 -2.31 -8.56
N PHE A 270 6.25 -1.67 -8.53
CA PHE A 270 6.83 -1.01 -9.69
C PHE A 270 7.08 -1.99 -10.84
N PHE A 271 7.63 -3.18 -10.57
CA PHE A 271 7.79 -4.22 -11.58
C PHE A 271 6.44 -4.61 -12.20
N PHE A 272 5.41 -4.84 -11.37
CA PHE A 272 4.08 -5.15 -11.90
C PHE A 272 3.45 -3.99 -12.65
N LYS A 273 3.77 -2.74 -12.29
CA LYS A 273 3.34 -1.54 -13.01
C LYS A 273 3.76 -1.57 -14.47
N GLU A 274 5.04 -1.82 -14.70
CA GLU A 274 5.68 -1.77 -16.01
C GLU A 274 5.25 -2.96 -16.89
N VAL A 275 5.07 -4.13 -16.27
CA VAL A 275 4.74 -5.37 -17.01
C VAL A 275 3.24 -5.52 -17.26
N ASN A 276 2.36 -4.94 -16.42
CA ASN A 276 0.92 -5.11 -16.53
C ASN A 276 0.19 -3.80 -16.75
N SER A 277 -0.57 -3.73 -17.85
CA SER A 277 -1.48 -2.62 -18.13
C SER A 277 -2.82 -2.69 -17.36
N ILE A 278 -3.27 -3.89 -16.96
CA ILE A 278 -4.52 -4.08 -16.21
C ILE A 278 -4.26 -3.93 -14.70
N PRO A 279 -5.15 -3.23 -13.95
CA PRO A 279 -5.06 -3.14 -12.48
C PRO A 279 -5.00 -4.52 -11.81
N MET A 280 -4.07 -4.69 -10.88
CA MET A 280 -3.90 -5.90 -10.07
C MET A 280 -4.10 -5.53 -8.60
N SER A 281 -4.58 -6.47 -7.78
CA SER A 281 -4.72 -6.21 -6.35
C SER A 281 -3.38 -6.03 -5.65
N THR A 282 -3.12 -4.81 -5.20
CA THR A 282 -1.95 -4.49 -4.37
C THR A 282 -2.02 -5.17 -3.00
N THR A 283 -3.22 -5.46 -2.49
CA THR A 283 -3.46 -6.25 -1.27
C THR A 283 -2.94 -7.69 -1.38
N TRP A 284 -3.15 -8.36 -2.51
CA TRP A 284 -2.63 -9.73 -2.72
C TRP A 284 -1.10 -9.77 -2.76
N VAL A 285 -0.50 -8.79 -3.43
CA VAL A 285 0.95 -8.61 -3.47
C VAL A 285 1.51 -8.35 -2.06
N PHE A 286 0.83 -7.52 -1.26
CA PHE A 286 1.23 -7.22 0.11
C PHE A 286 1.22 -8.46 1.01
N ILE A 287 0.11 -9.20 1.03
CA ILE A 287 -0.01 -10.41 1.86
C ILE A 287 0.95 -11.51 1.37
N GLY A 288 1.18 -11.62 0.06
CA GLY A 288 2.18 -12.51 -0.52
C GLY A 288 3.59 -12.17 -0.04
N LEU A 289 4.00 -10.89 -0.12
CA LEU A 289 5.28 -10.41 0.39
C LEU A 289 5.47 -10.73 1.87
N LEU A 290 4.46 -10.45 2.71
CA LEU A 290 4.53 -10.74 4.14
C LEU A 290 4.67 -12.24 4.39
N THR A 291 3.96 -13.06 3.62
CA THR A 291 4.02 -14.53 3.70
C THR A 291 5.42 -15.04 3.35
N GLY A 292 5.98 -14.60 2.22
CA GLY A 292 7.34 -14.93 1.79
C GLY A 292 8.40 -14.58 2.84
N ARG A 293 8.31 -13.37 3.37
CA ARG A 293 9.18 -12.87 4.44
C ARG A 293 9.09 -13.71 5.72
N GLU A 294 7.89 -13.97 6.22
CA GLU A 294 7.71 -14.72 7.46
C GLU A 294 8.17 -16.19 7.32
N MET A 295 8.01 -16.78 6.12
CA MET A 295 8.61 -18.07 5.77
C MET A 295 10.13 -18.01 5.83
N ALA A 296 10.76 -17.04 5.18
CA ALA A 296 12.22 -16.92 5.19
C ALA A 296 12.79 -16.71 6.60
N ILE A 297 12.18 -15.84 7.41
CA ILE A 297 12.56 -15.64 8.81
C ILE A 297 12.46 -16.95 9.61
N THR A 298 11.44 -17.76 9.33
CA THR A 298 11.24 -19.05 9.99
C THR A 298 12.30 -20.07 9.57
N THR A 299 12.59 -20.18 8.27
CA THR A 299 13.65 -21.04 7.73
C THR A 299 15.02 -20.71 8.32
N LEU A 300 15.30 -19.42 8.54
CA LEU A 300 16.59 -18.96 9.07
C LEU A 300 16.67 -19.02 10.61
N SER A 301 15.55 -19.17 11.30
CA SER A 301 15.50 -19.14 12.77
C SER A 301 15.69 -20.53 13.37
N LYS A 302 16.70 -20.69 14.22
CA LYS A 302 16.95 -21.94 14.96
C LYS A 302 15.82 -22.34 15.92
N HIS A 303 15.01 -21.37 16.38
CA HIS A 303 14.00 -21.59 17.43
C HIS A 303 12.55 -21.47 16.95
N ARG A 304 12.31 -20.97 15.73
CA ARG A 304 10.96 -20.79 15.21
C ARG A 304 10.57 -22.00 14.38
N LYS A 305 9.55 -22.74 14.83
CA LYS A 305 9.02 -23.89 14.10
C LYS A 305 7.97 -23.44 13.07
N ILE A 306 7.94 -24.10 11.91
CA ILE A 306 6.92 -23.90 10.86
C ILE A 306 5.49 -24.06 11.41
N LYS A 307 5.30 -24.95 12.40
CA LYS A 307 4.00 -25.14 13.08
C LYS A 307 3.45 -23.85 13.71
N ASN A 308 4.30 -22.93 14.13
CA ASN A 308 3.88 -21.64 14.71
C ASN A 308 3.64 -20.57 13.63
N LEU A 309 4.19 -20.76 12.43
CA LEU A 309 4.00 -19.86 11.29
C LEU A 309 2.70 -20.16 10.54
N PHE A 310 2.38 -21.45 10.36
CA PHE A 310 1.25 -21.88 9.55
C PHE A 310 -0.09 -21.25 9.96
N PRO A 311 -0.47 -21.18 11.26
CA PRO A 311 -1.69 -20.50 11.68
C PRO A 311 -1.74 -19.02 11.30
N ILE A 312 -0.60 -18.31 11.29
CA ILE A 312 -0.52 -16.89 10.92
C ILE A 312 -0.81 -16.73 9.43
N ILE A 313 -0.06 -17.46 8.58
CA ILE A 313 -0.24 -17.42 7.13
C ILE A 313 -1.67 -17.82 6.76
N ARG A 314 -2.17 -18.93 7.33
CA ARG A 314 -3.53 -19.42 7.08
C ARG A 314 -4.58 -18.38 7.45
N ASN A 315 -4.42 -17.68 8.57
CA ASN A 315 -5.37 -16.65 9.00
C ASN A 315 -5.35 -15.43 8.08
N ASP A 316 -4.16 -14.97 7.66
CA ASP A 316 -4.04 -13.86 6.71
C ASP A 316 -4.62 -14.22 5.34
N PHE A 317 -4.24 -15.39 4.81
CA PHE A 317 -4.72 -15.89 3.53
C PHE A 317 -6.23 -16.16 3.56
N GLY A 318 -6.76 -16.75 4.65
CA GLY A 318 -8.19 -16.97 4.81
C GLY A 318 -8.99 -15.67 4.82
N LYS A 319 -8.49 -14.62 5.50
CA LYS A 319 -9.10 -13.28 5.44
C LYS A 319 -9.04 -12.66 4.05
N LEU A 320 -7.94 -12.85 3.33
CA LEU A 320 -7.76 -12.38 1.96
C LEU A 320 -8.76 -13.05 0.99
N VAL A 321 -8.91 -14.38 1.08
CA VAL A 321 -9.88 -15.14 0.29
C VAL A 321 -11.30 -14.72 0.62
N LEU A 322 -11.65 -14.58 1.91
CA LEU A 322 -12.95 -14.07 2.33
C LEU A 322 -13.22 -12.67 1.75
N GLY A 323 -12.23 -11.77 1.84
CA GLY A 323 -12.26 -10.43 1.25
C GLY A 323 -12.59 -10.46 -0.24
N MET A 324 -11.90 -11.33 -0.97
CA MET A 324 -12.09 -11.53 -2.40
C MET A 324 -13.45 -12.13 -2.74
N THR A 325 -13.90 -13.17 -2.02
CA THR A 325 -15.22 -13.79 -2.25
C THR A 325 -16.33 -12.75 -2.10
N VAL A 326 -16.31 -11.95 -1.03
CA VAL A 326 -17.29 -10.87 -0.85
C VAL A 326 -17.20 -9.85 -1.98
N SER A 327 -15.99 -9.48 -2.41
CA SER A 327 -15.78 -8.53 -3.50
C SER A 327 -16.38 -9.01 -4.82
N VAL A 328 -16.14 -10.27 -5.19
CA VAL A 328 -16.69 -10.89 -6.40
C VAL A 328 -18.21 -10.98 -6.32
N LEU A 329 -18.78 -11.41 -5.19
CA LEU A 329 -20.23 -11.48 -5.00
C LEU A 329 -20.89 -10.11 -5.14
N VAL A 330 -20.29 -9.06 -4.56
CA VAL A 330 -20.79 -7.68 -4.71
C VAL A 330 -20.68 -7.22 -6.16
N ALA A 331 -19.56 -7.46 -6.83
CA ALA A 331 -19.39 -7.10 -8.24
C ALA A 331 -20.42 -7.80 -9.14
N LEU A 332 -20.66 -9.10 -8.94
CA LEU A 332 -21.67 -9.85 -9.68
C LEU A 332 -23.09 -9.35 -9.38
N ALA A 333 -23.41 -9.06 -8.11
CA ALA A 333 -24.71 -8.51 -7.72
C ALA A 333 -24.95 -7.12 -8.34
N VAL A 334 -23.94 -6.25 -8.33
CA VAL A 334 -24.00 -4.92 -8.96
C VAL A 334 -24.19 -5.05 -10.46
N ASN A 335 -23.40 -5.88 -11.14
CA ASN A 335 -23.53 -6.10 -12.58
C ASN A 335 -24.91 -6.70 -12.96
N TYR A 336 -25.45 -7.60 -12.13
CA TYR A 336 -26.79 -8.15 -12.33
C TYR A 336 -27.88 -7.10 -12.16
N ILE A 337 -27.77 -6.21 -11.16
CA ILE A 337 -28.70 -5.08 -11.00
C ILE A 337 -28.57 -4.13 -12.19
N ALA A 338 -27.34 -3.82 -12.60
CA ALA A 338 -27.06 -2.96 -13.75
C ALA A 338 -27.71 -3.49 -15.04
N SER A 339 -27.69 -4.80 -15.28
CA SER A 339 -28.33 -5.38 -16.48
C SER A 339 -29.85 -5.29 -16.53
N LYS A 340 -30.51 -4.84 -15.46
CA LYS A 340 -31.97 -4.62 -15.39
C LYS A 340 -32.38 -3.17 -15.66
N TYR A 341 -31.40 -2.28 -15.75
CA TYR A 341 -31.56 -0.90 -16.21
C TYR A 341 -31.04 -0.81 -17.64
#